data_AF-A0A0F9T4W2-F1
#
_entry.id   AF-A0A0F9T4W2-F1
#
_cell.length_a   1.000
_cell.length_b   1.000
_cell.length_c   1.000
_cell.angle_alpha   90.00
_cell.angle_beta   90.00
_cell.angle_gamma   90.00
#
_symmetry.space_group_name_H-M   'P 1'
#
loop_
_entity.id
_entity.type
_entity.pdbx_description
1 polymer ?
#
loop_
_entity_poly.entity_id
_entity_poly.type
_entity_poly.pdbx_seq_one_letter_code
_entity_poly.pdbx_strand_id
1 'polypeptide(L)'
;MPMFGGATFGSLAFGEATGESCADPGLLLDYDEIFIEVAEFLGFGAAPTDATKIAQVDRVIQSGLRKFYQPAPIEKDAKPHRWSFLHPTRELSLSAQFSAYGLPCDFGGGLDRVVLLTGASPVPITVVNLDQLLTMDAQGVAAGTPKYAAIRATKSDATTAQAYEILFHPIPDVDIVVQFQHDVVLEEISTANPYPAGVGQHSETILAACLSVAELRKDHERGIHSQEFLELLSRSIQFDLASSITSERSAYTIDATTPTTLSVDYTYLISEVGHALEFGHNPVAYSHDETERIRFVLDRGLRQFYYPPRLQRQVVPWSWSFLRPIKTLVTVVDQGDYDLPADVGAIIGTMTYGARTSFPPLKLVGEGMIRTRRQSSSVQQKGRPRVMAIRPKGGDGSAEQIWEVLLEPVPNAIFTLSYRAHIRPSRITSAKPFPLSGIEDAETLLSSCLAVIEDNNTGPKYARFLSLLEGSIERDKSRSTPEYFGKLSDDSDNDSLFSDPRLNSIVSLNGVPII
;
A
#
# COMPACT_ATOMS: atom_id res chain seq x y z
N MET A 1 -30.27 37.40 -22.78
CA MET A 1 -29.47 37.85 -21.62
C MET A 1 -30.27 37.54 -20.36
N PRO A 2 -29.98 36.46 -19.62
CA PRO A 2 -30.53 36.28 -18.29
C PRO A 2 -29.55 36.85 -17.25
N MET A 3 -30.09 37.63 -16.32
CA MET A 3 -29.37 38.16 -15.17
C MET A 3 -29.07 37.02 -14.19
N PHE A 4 -27.79 36.78 -13.91
CA PHE A 4 -27.37 35.94 -12.79
C PHE A 4 -27.61 36.71 -11.48
N GLY A 5 -28.51 36.19 -10.65
CA GLY A 5 -28.73 36.66 -9.29
C GLY A 5 -27.52 36.34 -8.43
N GLY A 6 -26.99 37.36 -7.74
CA GLY A 6 -25.91 37.19 -6.77
C GLY A 6 -26.40 36.41 -5.55
N ALA A 7 -25.86 35.22 -5.36
CA ALA A 7 -26.01 34.49 -4.11
C ALA A 7 -25.20 35.20 -3.02
N THR A 8 -25.89 35.79 -2.06
CA THR A 8 -25.29 36.27 -0.81
C THR A 8 -24.83 35.07 0.00
N PHE A 9 -23.51 34.91 0.15
CA PHE A 9 -22.92 33.95 1.09
C PHE A 9 -23.39 34.28 2.51
N GLY A 10 -24.22 33.43 3.09
CA GLY A 10 -24.56 33.50 4.51
C GLY A 10 -23.31 33.17 5.32
N SER A 11 -22.85 34.11 6.13
CA SER A 11 -21.80 33.90 7.12
C SER A 11 -22.32 32.87 8.13
N LEU A 12 -21.83 31.63 8.04
CA LEU A 12 -22.04 30.61 9.05
C LEU A 12 -21.28 31.04 10.31
N ALA A 13 -22.03 31.42 11.35
CA ALA A 13 -21.47 31.72 12.65
C ALA A 13 -20.91 30.41 13.25
N PHE A 14 -19.59 30.31 13.35
CA PHE A 14 -18.94 29.27 14.13
C PHE A 14 -19.31 29.49 15.61
N GLY A 15 -19.93 28.48 16.23
CA GLY A 15 -20.23 28.51 17.66
C GLY A 15 -18.94 28.59 18.46
N GLU A 16 -18.76 29.71 19.16
CA GLU A 16 -17.65 29.95 20.07
C GLU A 16 -17.69 28.88 21.18
N ALA A 17 -16.71 27.97 21.20
CA ALA A 17 -16.63 26.93 22.20
C ALA A 17 -16.44 27.58 23.58
N THR A 18 -17.47 27.52 24.43
CA THR A 18 -17.38 27.96 25.82
C THR A 18 -16.41 27.05 26.56
N GLY A 19 -15.16 27.48 26.70
CA GLY A 19 -14.08 26.70 27.30
C GLY A 19 -14.40 26.34 28.75
N GLU A 20 -14.55 25.05 29.02
CA GLU A 20 -14.44 24.53 30.38
C GLU A 20 -13.00 24.75 30.87
N SER A 21 -12.83 25.59 31.89
CA SER A 21 -11.55 25.82 32.55
C SER A 21 -11.12 24.54 33.27
N CYS A 22 -10.14 23.83 32.71
CA CYS A 22 -9.38 22.85 33.48
C CYS A 22 -8.68 23.59 34.63
N ALA A 23 -8.84 23.09 35.86
CA ALA A 23 -8.13 23.62 37.01
C ALA A 23 -6.63 23.64 36.75
N ASP A 24 -6.00 24.79 37.00
CA ASP A 24 -4.59 25.05 36.73
C ASP A 24 -3.70 24.06 37.50
N PRO A 25 -2.99 23.15 36.82
CA PRO A 25 -1.95 22.37 37.47
C PRO A 25 -0.79 23.33 37.70
N GLY A 26 -0.59 23.79 38.93
CA GLY A 26 0.37 24.85 39.32
C GLY A 26 1.87 24.60 39.10
N LEU A 27 2.24 23.86 38.06
CA LEU A 27 3.58 23.62 37.53
C LEU A 27 3.68 24.01 36.03
N LEU A 28 2.68 24.70 35.47
CA LEU A 28 2.73 25.17 34.08
C LEU A 28 3.44 26.52 34.00
N LEU A 29 4.43 26.59 33.11
CA LEU A 29 5.16 27.81 32.79
C LEU A 29 4.26 28.77 32.01
N ASP A 30 3.87 29.88 32.64
CA ASP A 30 3.03 30.90 32.01
C ASP A 30 3.84 32.07 31.41
N TYR A 31 3.14 33.00 30.76
CA TYR A 31 3.75 34.18 30.14
C TYR A 31 4.47 35.06 31.15
N ASP A 32 3.92 35.24 32.36
CA ASP A 32 4.49 36.12 33.37
C ASP A 32 5.82 35.55 33.89
N GLU A 33 5.90 34.22 34.10
CA GLU A 33 7.13 33.54 34.48
C GLU A 33 8.21 33.64 33.39
N ILE A 34 7.86 33.37 32.13
CA ILE A 34 8.81 33.54 31.00
C ILE A 34 9.27 34.99 30.89
N PHE A 35 8.35 35.94 31.07
CA PHE A 35 8.62 37.36 31.01
C PHE A 35 9.62 37.80 32.08
N ILE A 36 9.41 37.37 33.33
CA ILE A 36 10.31 37.66 34.47
C ILE A 36 11.72 37.13 34.18
N GLU A 37 11.84 35.85 33.81
CA GLU A 37 13.14 35.21 33.57
C GLU A 37 13.93 35.88 32.42
N VAL A 38 13.24 36.19 31.31
CA VAL A 38 13.87 36.88 30.18
C VAL A 38 14.23 38.32 30.53
N ALA A 39 13.40 39.02 31.29
CA ALA A 39 13.67 40.40 31.72
C ALA A 39 14.85 40.48 32.70
N GLU A 40 14.95 39.54 33.63
CA GLU A 40 16.09 39.42 34.54
C GLU A 40 17.39 39.11 33.79
N PHE A 41 17.37 38.17 32.85
CA PHE A 41 18.52 37.84 32.02
C PHE A 41 19.05 39.03 31.20
N LEU A 42 18.14 39.85 30.67
CA LEU A 42 18.47 41.09 29.96
C LEU A 42 18.94 42.23 30.88
N GLY A 43 18.86 42.06 32.20
CA GLY A 43 19.25 43.07 33.19
C GLY A 43 18.22 44.18 33.39
N PHE A 44 16.95 43.92 33.06
CA PHE A 44 15.86 44.88 33.24
C PHE A 44 15.16 44.76 34.61
N GLY A 45 15.42 43.67 35.33
CA GLY A 45 14.73 43.27 36.57
C GLY A 45 13.44 42.50 36.28
N ALA A 46 12.86 41.84 37.30
CA ALA A 46 11.67 40.99 37.15
C ALA A 46 10.42 41.71 36.61
N ALA A 47 10.25 42.99 36.92
CA ALA A 47 9.06 43.76 36.56
C ALA A 47 9.44 45.12 35.94
N PRO A 48 9.98 45.15 34.70
CA PRO A 48 10.29 46.39 34.02
C PRO A 48 9.02 47.23 33.80
N THR A 49 9.05 48.49 34.22
CA THR A 49 7.94 49.43 34.00
C THR A 49 8.08 50.25 32.71
N ASP A 50 9.23 50.17 32.03
CA ASP A 50 9.52 50.92 30.80
C ASP A 50 8.95 50.18 29.58
N ALA A 51 8.07 50.84 28.83
CA ALA A 51 7.39 50.26 27.67
C ALA A 51 8.35 49.76 26.57
N THR A 52 9.52 50.37 26.42
CA THR A 52 10.53 49.94 25.44
C THR A 52 11.18 48.63 25.88
N LYS A 53 11.45 48.50 27.18
CA LYS A 53 12.00 47.27 27.77
C LYS A 53 10.99 46.13 27.70
N ILE A 54 9.73 46.39 28.05
CA ILE A 54 8.63 45.42 27.92
C ILE A 54 8.56 44.91 26.47
N ALA A 55 8.46 45.83 25.50
CA ALA A 55 8.41 45.45 24.08
C ALA A 55 9.68 44.71 23.60
N GLN A 56 10.83 44.93 24.22
CA GLN A 56 12.05 44.19 23.91
C GLN A 56 12.00 42.75 24.42
N VAL A 57 11.49 42.54 25.65
CA VAL A 57 11.25 41.22 26.22
C VAL A 57 10.25 40.44 25.36
N ASP A 58 9.13 41.06 24.99
CA ASP A 58 8.12 40.43 24.11
C ASP A 58 8.73 39.99 22.78
N ARG A 59 9.51 40.85 22.13
CA ARG A 59 10.19 40.48 20.88
C ARG A 59 11.17 39.32 21.05
N VAL A 60 11.77 39.14 22.22
CA VAL A 60 12.65 38.01 22.51
C VAL A 60 11.81 36.75 22.68
N ILE A 61 10.76 36.80 23.49
CA ILE A 61 9.83 35.69 23.73
C ILE A 61 9.24 35.20 22.41
N GLN A 62 8.66 36.10 21.60
CA GLN A 62 8.09 35.74 20.30
C GLN A 62 9.09 35.13 19.32
N SER A 63 10.37 35.49 19.44
CA SER A 63 11.43 34.91 18.61
C SER A 63 11.89 33.56 19.16
N GLY A 64 11.92 33.38 20.48
CA GLY A 64 12.20 32.11 21.16
C GLY A 64 11.15 31.06 20.86
N LEU A 65 9.86 31.44 20.95
CA LEU A 65 8.74 30.57 20.59
C LEU A 65 8.80 30.14 19.13
N ARG A 66 9.02 31.07 18.19
CA ARG A 66 9.21 30.71 16.78
C ARG A 66 10.39 29.75 16.57
N LYS A 67 11.50 29.96 17.28
CA LYS A 67 12.66 29.07 17.25
C LYS A 67 12.35 27.68 17.81
N PHE A 68 11.49 27.56 18.82
CA PHE A 68 11.06 26.29 19.39
C PHE A 68 10.06 25.57 18.48
N TYR A 69 9.01 26.26 18.02
CA TYR A 69 7.96 25.66 17.17
C TYR A 69 8.42 25.34 15.75
N GLN A 70 9.43 26.05 15.25
CA GLN A 70 10.07 25.79 13.96
C GLN A 70 11.58 25.64 14.14
N PRO A 71 12.02 24.54 14.79
CA PRO A 71 13.43 24.37 15.08
C PRO A 71 14.21 24.17 13.79
N ALA A 72 15.41 24.75 13.74
CA ALA A 72 16.35 24.45 12.66
C ALA A 72 16.67 22.94 12.68
N PRO A 73 16.85 22.31 11.51
CA PRO A 73 17.33 20.93 11.45
C PRO A 73 18.62 20.76 12.26
N ILE A 74 18.64 19.77 13.15
CA ILE A 74 19.82 19.46 13.98
C ILE A 74 20.95 18.93 13.08
N GLU A 75 20.59 18.17 12.05
CA GLU A 75 21.50 17.68 11.02
C GLU A 75 21.33 18.48 9.73
N LYS A 76 22.43 18.68 9.00
CA LYS A 76 22.49 19.57 7.82
C LYS A 76 21.49 19.21 6.71
N ASP A 77 21.06 17.95 6.65
CA ASP A 77 20.15 17.42 5.63
C ASP A 77 18.82 16.91 6.21
N ALA A 78 18.57 17.09 7.51
CA ALA A 78 17.32 16.67 8.13
C ALA A 78 16.19 17.66 7.80
N LYS A 79 14.95 17.15 7.76
CA LYS A 79 13.75 18.00 7.74
C LYS A 79 13.60 18.66 9.13
N PRO A 80 13.07 19.88 9.22
CA PRO A 80 12.73 20.47 10.51
C PRO A 80 11.71 19.59 11.23
N HIS A 81 11.84 19.48 12.55
CA HIS A 81 10.92 18.70 13.38
C HIS A 81 9.53 19.33 13.35
N ARG A 82 8.50 18.48 13.25
CA ARG A 82 7.08 18.87 13.27
C ARG A 82 6.46 18.34 14.55
N TRP A 83 6.07 19.24 15.44
CA TRP A 83 5.55 18.92 16.77
C TRP A 83 4.16 18.32 16.69
N SER A 84 3.94 17.13 17.25
CA SER A 84 2.64 16.44 17.16
C SER A 84 1.48 17.26 17.75
N PHE A 85 1.71 18.01 18.82
CA PHE A 85 0.70 18.87 19.44
C PHE A 85 0.33 20.13 18.62
N LEU A 86 1.13 20.48 17.60
CA LEU A 86 0.80 21.53 16.63
C LEU A 86 -0.01 20.99 15.43
N HIS A 87 -0.30 19.70 15.45
CA HIS A 87 -1.12 19.02 14.44
C HIS A 87 -2.37 18.41 15.08
N PRO A 88 -3.26 19.21 15.69
CA PRO A 88 -4.48 18.68 16.28
C PRO A 88 -5.41 18.15 15.21
N THR A 89 -6.19 17.15 15.62
CA THR A 89 -7.26 16.60 14.80
C THR A 89 -8.55 17.38 15.06
N ARG A 90 -9.19 17.86 14.01
CA ARG A 90 -10.46 18.61 14.05
C ARG A 90 -11.53 17.86 13.27
N GLU A 91 -12.78 18.08 13.67
CA GLU A 91 -13.95 17.63 12.92
C GLU A 91 -14.54 18.81 12.13
N LEU A 92 -14.96 18.55 10.91
CA LEU A 92 -15.66 19.49 10.04
C LEU A 92 -16.94 18.82 9.57
N SER A 93 -18.07 19.47 9.83
CA SER A 93 -19.38 19.03 9.36
C SER A 93 -19.59 19.51 7.93
N LEU A 94 -19.76 18.57 7.01
CA LEU A 94 -20.09 18.81 5.61
C LEU A 94 -21.60 18.75 5.43
N SER A 95 -22.15 19.75 4.75
CA SER A 95 -23.56 19.81 4.38
C SER A 95 -23.77 19.29 2.96
N ALA A 96 -24.84 18.54 2.73
CA ALA A 96 -25.18 18.07 1.39
C ALA A 96 -25.22 19.22 0.38
N GLN A 97 -24.70 18.98 -0.82
CA GLN A 97 -24.67 19.91 -1.95
C GLN A 97 -23.69 21.09 -1.82
N PHE A 98 -22.88 21.18 -0.76
CA PHE A 98 -21.81 22.17 -0.64
C PHE A 98 -20.44 21.56 -0.88
N SER A 99 -19.65 22.19 -1.76
CA SER A 99 -18.29 21.73 -2.09
C SER A 99 -17.19 22.47 -1.34
N ALA A 100 -17.47 23.67 -0.80
CA ALA A 100 -16.47 24.55 -0.19
C ALA A 100 -16.81 24.85 1.28
N TYR A 101 -15.81 24.73 2.15
CA TYR A 101 -15.96 24.94 3.59
C TYR A 101 -14.81 25.78 4.13
N GLY A 102 -15.13 26.81 4.90
CA GLY A 102 -14.13 27.62 5.59
C GLY A 102 -13.37 26.77 6.62
N LEU A 103 -12.05 26.92 6.63
CA LEU A 103 -11.19 26.35 7.66
C LEU A 103 -11.07 27.31 8.84
N PRO A 104 -10.71 26.80 10.03
CA PRO A 104 -10.46 27.62 11.22
C PRO A 104 -9.45 28.75 10.99
N CYS A 105 -9.53 29.83 11.77
CA CYS A 105 -8.61 30.96 11.66
C CYS A 105 -7.18 30.64 12.12
N ASP A 106 -7.01 29.59 12.92
CA ASP A 106 -5.73 29.03 13.35
C ASP A 106 -5.13 28.07 12.30
N PHE A 107 -5.71 27.94 11.10
CA PHE A 107 -5.17 27.08 10.06
C PHE A 107 -3.87 27.62 9.44
N GLY A 108 -2.76 26.91 9.65
CA GLY A 108 -1.41 27.27 9.21
C GLY A 108 -0.92 26.58 7.95
N GLY A 109 -1.74 25.74 7.34
CA GLY A 109 -1.36 24.89 6.23
C GLY A 109 -1.32 23.42 6.60
N GLY A 110 -0.95 22.59 5.63
CA GLY A 110 -0.86 21.14 5.81
C GLY A 110 -2.24 20.47 5.94
N LEU A 111 -2.49 19.47 5.12
CA LEU A 111 -3.52 18.47 5.38
C LEU A 111 -2.85 17.12 5.24
N ASP A 112 -2.39 16.59 6.37
CA ASP A 112 -1.66 15.33 6.37
C ASP A 112 -2.63 14.16 6.24
N ARG A 113 -3.78 14.23 6.91
CA ARG A 113 -4.79 13.18 6.92
C ARG A 113 -6.19 13.77 6.94
N VAL A 114 -7.01 13.41 5.96
CA VAL A 114 -8.45 13.70 5.92
C VAL A 114 -9.19 12.38 5.84
N VAL A 115 -10.06 12.10 6.81
CA VAL A 115 -10.85 10.87 6.86
C VAL A 115 -12.33 11.18 7.03
N LEU A 116 -13.16 10.41 6.36
CA LEU A 116 -14.61 10.45 6.45
C LEU A 116 -15.04 9.60 7.65
N LEU A 117 -15.78 10.18 8.59
CA LEU A 117 -16.35 9.46 9.73
C LEU A 117 -17.73 8.90 9.36
N THR A 118 -17.77 7.88 8.50
CA THR A 118 -19.01 7.18 8.13
C THR A 118 -18.98 5.73 8.62
N GLY A 119 -19.79 5.42 9.62
CA GLY A 119 -19.94 4.06 10.14
C GLY A 119 -18.75 3.57 10.98
N ALA A 120 -18.43 2.27 10.88
CA ALA A 120 -17.45 1.62 11.75
C ALA A 120 -15.99 1.79 11.31
N SER A 121 -15.73 2.26 10.09
CA SER A 121 -14.37 2.38 9.55
C SER A 121 -14.16 3.73 8.85
N PRO A 122 -13.16 4.53 9.27
CA PRO A 122 -12.87 5.81 8.63
C PRO A 122 -12.39 5.60 7.18
N VAL A 123 -13.01 6.30 6.23
CA VAL A 123 -12.63 6.21 4.80
C VAL A 123 -11.66 7.35 4.47
N PRO A 124 -10.43 7.07 4.01
CA PRO A 124 -9.47 8.12 3.69
C PRO A 124 -9.90 8.93 2.46
N ILE A 125 -9.77 10.26 2.56
CA ILE A 125 -9.97 11.22 1.47
C ILE A 125 -8.58 11.63 0.96
N THR A 126 -8.36 11.53 -0.34
CA THR A 126 -7.07 11.87 -0.95
C THR A 126 -6.96 13.38 -1.13
N VAL A 127 -5.95 14.00 -0.51
CA VAL A 127 -5.65 15.42 -0.75
C VAL A 127 -4.92 15.55 -2.09
N VAL A 128 -5.48 16.35 -3.00
CA VAL A 128 -4.97 16.57 -4.35
C VAL A 128 -4.66 18.06 -4.58
N ASN A 129 -3.87 18.35 -5.61
CA ASN A 129 -3.62 19.73 -6.03
C ASN A 129 -4.92 20.40 -6.51
N LEU A 130 -5.05 21.71 -6.29
CA LEU A 130 -6.22 22.50 -6.66
C LEU A 130 -6.58 22.34 -8.15
N ASP A 131 -5.59 22.40 -9.05
CA ASP A 131 -5.81 22.27 -10.50
C ASP A 131 -6.40 20.92 -10.89
N GLN A 132 -6.00 19.86 -10.20
CA GLN A 132 -6.53 18.51 -10.43
C GLN A 132 -7.99 18.42 -10.00
N LEU A 133 -8.34 19.00 -8.84
CA LEU A 133 -9.72 19.03 -8.36
C LEU A 133 -10.61 19.87 -9.29
N LEU A 134 -10.14 21.03 -9.76
CA LEU A 134 -10.86 21.85 -10.73
C LEU A 134 -11.06 21.13 -12.07
N THR A 135 -10.10 20.29 -12.49
CA THR A 135 -10.24 19.46 -13.70
C THR A 135 -11.30 18.37 -13.51
N MET A 136 -11.39 17.77 -12.31
CA MET A 136 -12.44 16.80 -11.97
C MET A 136 -13.83 17.46 -11.97
N ASP A 137 -13.94 18.67 -11.40
CA ASP A 137 -15.19 19.44 -11.41
C ASP A 137 -15.63 19.81 -12.83
N ALA A 138 -14.69 20.16 -13.72
CA ALA A 138 -14.98 20.49 -15.12
C ALA A 138 -15.52 19.30 -15.93
N GLN A 139 -15.20 18.05 -15.53
CA GLN A 139 -15.72 16.84 -16.17
C GLN A 139 -17.17 16.50 -15.76
N GLY A 140 -17.72 17.22 -14.78
CA GLY A 140 -19.07 17.08 -14.31
C GLY A 140 -19.13 16.98 -12.78
N VAL A 141 -20.06 17.73 -12.19
CA VAL A 141 -20.29 17.71 -10.74
C VAL A 141 -21.12 16.46 -10.41
N ALA A 142 -20.45 15.38 -10.03
CA ALA A 142 -21.12 14.25 -9.42
C ALA A 142 -21.45 14.60 -7.95
N ALA A 143 -22.69 14.35 -7.53
CA ALA A 143 -23.01 14.22 -6.11
C ALA A 143 -22.60 12.81 -5.65
N GLY A 144 -22.07 12.70 -4.44
CA GLY A 144 -21.70 11.42 -3.84
C GLY A 144 -20.74 11.58 -2.67
N THR A 145 -20.27 10.46 -2.13
CA THR A 145 -19.29 10.47 -1.05
C THR A 145 -17.97 11.12 -1.50
N PRO A 146 -17.48 12.17 -0.80
CA PRO A 146 -16.21 12.81 -1.12
C PRO A 146 -15.04 11.83 -1.14
N LYS A 147 -14.21 11.89 -2.18
CA LYS A 147 -13.01 11.04 -2.35
C LYS A 147 -11.73 11.85 -2.43
N TYR A 148 -11.85 13.10 -2.85
CA TYR A 148 -10.76 14.04 -3.04
C TYR A 148 -11.04 15.33 -2.28
N ALA A 149 -9.97 15.95 -1.78
CA ALA A 149 -10.02 17.27 -1.18
C ALA A 149 -8.87 18.15 -1.70
N ALA A 150 -9.08 19.46 -1.78
CA ALA A 150 -8.03 20.43 -2.08
C ALA A 150 -8.20 21.69 -1.21
N ILE A 151 -7.11 22.38 -0.92
CA ILE A 151 -7.12 23.62 -0.13
C ILE A 151 -6.97 24.81 -1.06
N ARG A 152 -7.70 25.88 -0.76
CA ARG A 152 -7.55 27.16 -1.44
C ARG A 152 -7.52 28.30 -0.43
N ALA A 153 -6.66 29.28 -0.69
CA ALA A 153 -6.66 30.55 0.02
C ALA A 153 -7.87 31.39 -0.43
N THR A 154 -8.64 31.94 0.51
CA THR A 154 -9.73 32.88 0.22
C THR A 154 -9.16 34.28 -0.01
N LYS A 155 -9.96 35.21 -0.53
CA LYS A 155 -9.48 36.58 -0.76
C LYS A 155 -9.25 37.27 0.59
N SER A 156 -8.01 37.59 0.94
CA SER A 156 -7.70 38.49 2.07
C SER A 156 -8.08 39.92 1.72
N ASP A 157 -8.64 40.64 2.69
CA ASP A 157 -8.99 42.07 2.60
C ASP A 157 -7.91 42.98 3.21
N ALA A 158 -6.73 42.43 3.53
CA ALA A 158 -5.61 43.07 4.23
C ALA A 158 -5.92 43.55 5.66
N THR A 159 -7.15 43.39 6.16
CA THR A 159 -7.53 43.66 7.55
C THR A 159 -7.65 42.40 8.37
N THR A 160 -7.91 41.27 7.70
CA THR A 160 -7.97 39.94 8.29
C THR A 160 -6.81 39.09 7.82
N ALA A 161 -6.39 38.16 8.68
CA ALA A 161 -5.43 37.13 8.32
C ALA A 161 -5.94 36.33 7.11
N GLN A 162 -5.00 35.74 6.36
CA GLN A 162 -5.31 34.88 5.23
C GLN A 162 -6.20 33.72 5.69
N ALA A 163 -7.46 33.70 5.25
CA ALA A 163 -8.36 32.58 5.52
C ALA A 163 -8.20 31.51 4.43
N TYR A 164 -8.55 30.28 4.78
CA TYR A 164 -8.48 29.14 3.89
C TYR A 164 -9.83 28.44 3.82
N GLU A 165 -10.08 27.78 2.70
CA GLU A 165 -11.23 26.90 2.53
C GLU A 165 -10.76 25.56 1.96
N ILE A 166 -11.46 24.50 2.33
CA ILE A 166 -11.30 23.15 1.80
C ILE A 166 -12.42 22.85 0.80
N LEU A 167 -12.03 22.32 -0.35
CA LEU A 167 -12.89 21.92 -1.45
C LEU A 167 -12.98 20.40 -1.50
N PHE A 168 -14.18 19.84 -1.69
CA PHE A 168 -14.40 18.40 -1.80
C PHE A 168 -14.95 17.99 -3.17
N HIS A 169 -14.50 16.84 -3.65
CA HIS A 169 -15.02 16.19 -4.86
C HIS A 169 -15.11 14.66 -4.66
N PRO A 170 -16.22 13.99 -5.05
CA PRO A 170 -17.54 14.52 -5.43
C PRO A 170 -18.16 15.42 -4.36
N ILE A 171 -19.21 16.19 -4.71
CA ILE A 171 -19.95 17.01 -3.74
C ILE A 171 -20.75 16.07 -2.83
N PRO A 172 -20.69 16.24 -1.49
CA PRO A 172 -21.44 15.39 -0.56
C PRO A 172 -22.93 15.36 -0.92
N ASP A 173 -23.49 14.16 -1.05
CA ASP A 173 -24.91 13.92 -1.32
C ASP A 173 -25.77 13.88 -0.04
N VAL A 174 -25.12 13.68 1.11
CA VAL A 174 -25.70 13.69 2.45
C VAL A 174 -24.80 14.49 3.40
N ASP A 175 -25.33 14.88 4.56
CA ASP A 175 -24.52 15.52 5.60
C ASP A 175 -23.54 14.49 6.20
N ILE A 176 -22.26 14.83 6.26
CA ILE A 176 -21.20 13.92 6.73
C ILE A 176 -20.20 14.69 7.59
N VAL A 177 -19.62 14.04 8.59
CA VAL A 177 -18.49 14.60 9.36
C VAL A 177 -17.18 14.07 8.80
N VAL A 178 -16.26 14.97 8.49
CA VAL A 178 -14.87 14.62 8.19
C VAL A 178 -13.98 15.01 9.36
N GLN A 179 -12.98 14.18 9.60
CA GLN A 179 -11.94 14.44 10.58
C GLN A 179 -10.65 14.72 9.82
N PHE A 180 -9.97 15.81 10.16
CA PHE A 180 -8.74 16.21 9.49
C PHE A 180 -7.68 16.70 10.48
N GLN A 181 -6.42 16.50 10.10
CA GLN A 181 -5.26 17.00 10.84
C GLN A 181 -4.65 18.17 10.06
N HIS A 182 -4.31 19.26 10.75
CA HIS A 182 -3.77 20.48 10.15
C HIS A 182 -2.72 21.14 11.03
N ASP A 183 -1.88 21.98 10.43
CA ASP A 183 -0.88 22.75 11.17
C ASP A 183 -1.56 23.97 11.81
N VAL A 184 -1.27 24.23 13.07
CA VAL A 184 -1.84 25.38 13.80
C VAL A 184 -0.92 26.59 13.70
N VAL A 185 -1.46 27.73 13.30
CA VAL A 185 -0.86 29.05 13.55
C VAL A 185 -1.19 29.44 14.96
N LEU A 186 -0.15 29.54 15.79
CA LEU A 186 -0.30 29.96 17.17
C LEU A 186 -0.55 31.46 17.27
N GLU A 187 -1.47 31.83 18.15
CA GLU A 187 -1.66 33.22 18.57
C GLU A 187 -0.49 33.69 19.44
N GLU A 188 -0.26 35.00 19.44
CA GLU A 188 0.73 35.62 20.30
C GLU A 188 0.40 35.35 21.78
N ILE A 189 1.36 34.79 22.54
CA ILE A 189 1.18 34.67 23.99
C ILE A 189 1.20 36.06 24.62
N SER A 190 0.33 36.27 25.60
CA SER A 190 0.15 37.53 26.31
C SER A 190 -0.48 37.25 27.67
N THR A 191 -0.70 38.27 28.49
CA THR A 191 -1.48 38.10 29.73
C THR A 191 -2.91 37.61 29.51
N ALA A 192 -3.48 37.82 28.31
CA ALA A 192 -4.80 37.29 27.93
C ALA A 192 -4.74 35.83 27.42
N ASN A 193 -3.58 35.42 26.91
CA ASN A 193 -3.29 34.05 26.45
C ASN A 193 -1.96 33.58 27.05
N PRO A 194 -1.93 33.27 28.37
CA PRO A 194 -0.69 33.17 29.11
C PRO A 194 0.08 31.87 28.84
N TYR A 195 -0.57 30.83 28.32
CA TYR A 195 0.05 29.51 28.20
C TYR A 195 0.52 29.23 26.77
N PRO A 196 1.83 29.02 26.54
CA PRO A 196 2.30 28.58 25.24
C PRO A 196 1.85 27.14 24.94
N ALA A 197 1.62 26.83 23.66
CA ALA A 197 1.31 25.46 23.24
C ALA A 197 2.47 24.50 23.59
N GLY A 198 2.15 23.34 24.15
CA GLY A 198 3.10 22.30 24.54
C GLY A 198 3.74 22.48 25.94
N VAL A 199 3.34 23.50 26.71
CA VAL A 199 3.94 23.85 28.01
C VAL A 199 4.08 22.67 28.99
N GLY A 200 3.10 21.76 29.06
CA GLY A 200 3.12 20.69 30.06
C GLY A 200 4.29 19.71 29.96
N GLN A 201 4.89 19.54 28.77
CA GLN A 201 5.98 18.59 28.53
C GLN A 201 7.26 19.28 28.03
N HIS A 202 7.16 20.55 27.61
CA HIS A 202 8.23 21.26 26.93
C HIS A 202 8.53 22.65 27.53
N SER A 203 8.05 22.94 28.75
CA SER A 203 8.25 24.23 29.44
C SER A 203 9.72 24.64 29.51
N GLU A 204 10.60 23.76 29.99
CA GLU A 204 12.04 24.04 30.10
C GLU A 204 12.68 24.36 28.73
N THR A 205 12.30 23.63 27.69
CA THR A 205 12.80 23.83 26.32
C THR A 205 12.33 25.16 25.75
N ILE A 206 11.08 25.55 26.03
CA ILE A 206 10.52 26.86 25.63
C ILE A 206 11.27 28.00 26.31
N LEU A 207 11.52 27.89 27.62
CA LEU A 207 12.29 28.89 28.36
C LEU A 207 13.73 29.00 27.83
N ALA A 208 14.41 27.87 27.66
CA ALA A 208 15.76 27.83 27.11
C ALA A 208 15.81 28.40 25.67
N ALA A 209 14.76 28.20 24.87
CA ALA A 209 14.64 28.83 23.55
C ALA A 209 14.62 30.37 23.67
N CYS A 210 13.81 30.91 24.58
CA CYS A 210 13.71 32.34 24.83
C CYS A 210 15.04 32.93 25.35
N LEU A 211 15.66 32.30 26.34
CA LEU A 211 16.96 32.72 26.88
C LEU A 211 18.08 32.64 25.84
N SER A 212 18.09 31.63 24.98
CA SER A 212 19.07 31.54 23.88
C SER A 212 18.96 32.68 22.87
N VAL A 213 17.75 33.20 22.65
CA VAL A 213 17.54 34.39 21.80
C VAL A 213 17.94 35.66 22.53
N ALA A 214 17.66 35.75 23.83
CA ALA A 214 18.09 36.86 24.67
C ALA A 214 19.61 36.99 24.66
N GLU A 215 20.32 35.87 24.84
CA GLU A 215 21.78 35.72 24.79
C GLU A 215 22.33 36.22 23.45
N LEU A 216 21.79 35.70 22.33
CA LEU A 216 22.23 36.10 20.99
C LEU A 216 22.01 37.61 20.72
N ARG A 217 20.96 38.22 21.28
CA ARG A 217 20.72 39.66 21.11
C ARG A 217 21.59 40.53 22.00
N LYS A 218 21.96 40.04 23.19
CA LYS A 218 22.77 40.76 24.16
C LYS A 218 24.24 40.79 23.74
N ASP A 219 24.77 39.64 23.33
CA ASP A 219 26.21 39.45 23.14
C ASP A 219 26.58 39.18 21.67
N HIS A 220 25.61 39.02 20.77
CA HIS A 220 25.82 38.65 19.35
C HIS A 220 26.53 37.31 19.14
N GLU A 221 26.67 36.50 20.19
CA GLU A 221 27.32 35.21 20.17
C GLU A 221 26.43 34.13 20.76
N ARG A 222 26.70 32.86 20.41
CA ARG A 222 26.01 31.70 21.01
C ARG A 222 26.77 31.29 22.26
N GLY A 223 26.13 31.38 23.42
CA GLY A 223 26.70 31.02 24.72
C GLY A 223 26.10 29.75 25.30
N ILE A 224 25.95 29.73 26.63
CA ILE A 224 25.53 28.56 27.41
C ILE A 224 24.05 28.22 27.18
N HIS A 225 23.17 29.22 27.09
CA HIS A 225 21.73 28.98 26.89
C HIS A 225 21.44 28.45 25.49
N SER A 226 22.25 28.84 24.50
CA SER A 226 22.19 28.25 23.16
C SER A 226 22.54 26.75 23.15
N GLN A 227 23.48 26.30 24.00
CA GLN A 227 23.84 24.89 24.12
C GLN A 227 22.76 24.10 24.87
N GLU A 228 22.30 24.64 25.99
CA GLU A 228 21.23 24.08 26.81
C GLU A 228 19.92 23.90 26.00
N PHE A 229 19.55 24.91 25.20
CA PHE A 229 18.41 24.80 24.30
C PHE A 229 18.54 23.63 23.33
N LEU A 230 19.71 23.40 22.72
CA LEU A 230 19.90 22.29 21.78
C LEU A 230 19.79 20.93 22.47
N GLU A 231 20.31 20.81 23.70
CA GLU A 231 20.19 19.61 24.50
C GLU A 231 18.72 19.31 24.83
N LEU A 232 18.00 20.29 25.39
CA LEU A 232 16.59 20.16 25.76
C LEU A 232 15.68 19.94 24.54
N LEU A 233 16.00 20.57 23.41
CA LEU A 233 15.30 20.37 22.14
C LEU A 233 15.40 18.93 21.68
N SER A 234 16.60 18.34 21.71
CA SER A 234 16.80 16.94 21.29
C SER A 234 15.98 15.97 22.15
N ARG A 235 15.91 16.21 23.46
CA ARG A 235 15.09 15.43 24.40
C ARG A 235 13.60 15.61 24.15
N SER A 236 13.16 16.84 23.91
CA SER A 236 11.76 17.16 23.63
C SER A 236 11.27 16.54 22.33
N ILE A 237 12.11 16.54 21.28
CA ILE A 237 11.84 15.88 20.01
C ILE A 237 11.65 14.37 20.22
N GLN A 238 12.54 13.72 20.98
CA GLN A 238 12.40 12.30 21.28
C GLN A 238 11.12 11.99 22.05
N PHE A 239 10.74 12.84 23.00
CA PHE A 239 9.51 12.71 23.77
C PHE A 239 8.27 12.83 22.86
N ASP A 240 8.22 13.86 22.02
CA ASP A 240 7.14 14.09 21.06
C ASP A 240 6.99 12.91 20.08
N LEU A 241 8.10 12.41 19.52
CA LEU A 241 8.11 11.22 18.66
C LEU A 241 7.60 9.97 19.39
N ALA A 242 7.94 9.77 20.66
CA ALA A 242 7.44 8.63 21.43
C ALA A 242 5.91 8.74 21.67
N SER A 243 5.41 9.95 21.89
CA SER A 243 3.98 10.21 22.10
C SER A 243 3.16 10.05 20.81
N SER A 244 3.71 10.48 19.66
CA SER A 244 3.06 10.32 18.36
C SER A 244 3.00 8.85 17.93
N ILE A 245 4.09 8.10 18.11
CA ILE A 245 4.14 6.65 17.85
C ILE A 245 3.11 5.90 18.69
N THR A 246 2.87 6.30 19.94
CA THR A 246 1.89 5.63 20.81
C THR A 246 0.46 5.85 20.33
N SER A 247 0.15 7.06 19.86
CA SER A 247 -1.16 7.39 19.28
C SER A 247 -1.40 6.64 17.96
N GLU A 248 -0.36 6.46 17.13
CA GLU A 248 -0.47 5.69 15.88
C GLU A 248 -0.47 4.17 16.10
N ARG A 249 0.33 3.65 17.04
CA ARG A 249 0.35 2.23 17.41
C ARG A 249 -0.97 1.78 18.04
N SER A 250 -1.68 2.66 18.76
CA SER A 250 -3.02 2.33 19.27
C SER A 250 -4.08 2.19 18.16
N ALA A 251 -3.83 2.75 16.97
CA ALA A 251 -4.65 2.54 15.78
C ALA A 251 -4.21 1.32 14.95
N TYR A 252 -3.09 0.67 15.31
CA TYR A 252 -2.87 -0.74 14.99
C TYR A 252 -3.73 -1.58 15.94
N THR A 253 -5.05 -1.32 15.94
CA THR A 253 -5.96 -2.43 16.17
C THR A 253 -5.60 -3.36 15.05
N ILE A 254 -4.88 -4.44 15.37
CA ILE A 254 -4.76 -5.60 14.51
C ILE A 254 -6.20 -5.87 14.16
N ASP A 255 -6.63 -5.41 12.97
CA ASP A 255 -8.02 -5.50 12.56
C ASP A 255 -8.35 -6.97 12.78
N ALA A 256 -9.42 -7.26 13.52
CA ALA A 256 -9.68 -8.59 14.07
C ALA A 256 -9.82 -9.68 12.98
N THR A 257 -9.65 -9.30 11.72
CA THR A 257 -9.29 -10.11 10.56
C THR A 257 -7.81 -10.47 10.48
N THR A 258 -7.03 -10.52 11.59
CA THR A 258 -5.80 -11.30 11.58
C THR A 258 -6.19 -12.67 11.05
N PRO A 259 -5.66 -13.11 9.89
CA PRO A 259 -6.09 -14.38 9.34
C PRO A 259 -5.84 -15.42 10.43
N THR A 260 -6.92 -16.08 10.86
CA THR A 260 -6.87 -17.14 11.89
C THR A 260 -6.03 -18.33 11.41
N THR A 261 -5.64 -18.31 10.15
CA THR A 261 -4.77 -19.26 9.48
C THR A 261 -3.42 -18.60 9.20
N LEU A 262 -2.34 -19.38 9.27
CA LEU A 262 -0.97 -19.00 8.91
C LEU A 262 -0.78 -18.66 7.40
N SER A 263 -1.87 -18.31 6.69
CA SER A 263 -1.87 -17.97 5.28
C SER A 263 -1.25 -16.59 5.06
N VAL A 264 -0.33 -16.50 4.11
CA VAL A 264 0.21 -15.24 3.64
C VAL A 264 -0.73 -14.64 2.60
N ASP A 265 -1.20 -13.42 2.87
CA ASP A 265 -2.05 -12.65 1.98
C ASP A 265 -1.33 -11.39 1.45
N TYR A 266 -2.02 -10.63 0.61
CA TYR A 266 -1.50 -9.41 -0.03
C TYR A 266 -1.10 -8.35 1.01
N THR A 267 -1.89 -8.18 2.07
CA THR A 267 -1.64 -7.18 3.12
C THR A 267 -0.38 -7.52 3.90
N TYR A 268 -0.20 -8.79 4.26
CA TYR A 268 1.00 -9.30 4.91
C TYR A 268 2.23 -9.09 4.04
N LEU A 269 2.17 -9.46 2.75
CA LEU A 269 3.30 -9.28 1.84
C LEU A 269 3.68 -7.81 1.67
N ILE A 270 2.70 -6.91 1.56
CA ILE A 270 2.96 -5.47 1.48
C ILE A 270 3.61 -4.95 2.74
N SER A 271 3.12 -5.33 3.92
CA SER A 271 3.68 -4.92 5.21
C SER A 271 5.14 -5.35 5.35
N GLU A 272 5.44 -6.63 5.07
CA GLU A 272 6.80 -7.17 5.19
C GLU A 272 7.77 -6.56 4.17
N VAL A 273 7.32 -6.36 2.93
CA VAL A 273 8.14 -5.69 1.89
C VAL A 273 8.34 -4.21 2.23
N GLY A 274 7.31 -3.52 2.71
CA GLY A 274 7.40 -2.12 3.14
C GLY A 274 8.35 -1.94 4.32
N HIS A 275 8.28 -2.82 5.31
CA HIS A 275 9.23 -2.84 6.42
C HIS A 275 10.67 -3.10 5.94
N ALA A 276 10.86 -4.06 5.03
CA ALA A 276 12.18 -4.35 4.45
C ALA A 276 12.75 -3.22 3.58
N LEU A 277 11.91 -2.27 3.13
CA LEU A 277 12.27 -1.04 2.42
C LEU A 277 12.36 0.18 3.35
N GLU A 278 12.21 0.00 4.67
CA GLU A 278 12.24 1.05 5.69
C GLU A 278 11.04 2.02 5.66
N PHE A 279 9.92 1.62 5.05
CA PHE A 279 8.67 2.41 5.03
C PHE A 279 7.75 2.12 6.25
N GLY A 280 8.13 1.17 7.11
CA GLY A 280 7.32 0.72 8.24
C GLY A 280 6.33 -0.40 7.88
N HIS A 281 5.53 -0.85 8.85
CA HIS A 281 4.62 -2.02 8.73
C HIS A 281 3.16 -1.68 8.41
N ASN A 282 2.81 -0.41 8.23
CA ASN A 282 1.42 0.01 8.05
C ASN A 282 1.12 0.31 6.57
N PRO A 283 0.42 -0.58 5.84
CA PRO A 283 0.08 -0.36 4.43
C PRO A 283 -0.76 0.89 4.17
N VAL A 284 -1.51 1.35 5.18
CA VAL A 284 -2.38 2.53 5.06
C VAL A 284 -1.59 3.83 5.16
N ALA A 285 -0.39 3.78 5.78
CA ALA A 285 0.47 4.95 5.94
C ALA A 285 1.40 5.19 4.75
N TYR A 286 1.51 4.23 3.82
CA TYR A 286 2.40 4.38 2.66
C TYR A 286 1.88 5.46 1.72
N SER A 287 2.78 6.34 1.30
CA SER A 287 2.56 7.27 0.20
C SER A 287 2.33 6.53 -1.13
N HIS A 288 1.87 7.26 -2.14
CA HIS A 288 1.67 6.70 -3.48
C HIS A 288 2.96 6.10 -4.07
N ASP A 289 4.08 6.83 -3.96
CA ASP A 289 5.37 6.42 -4.50
C ASP A 289 5.93 5.19 -3.76
N GLU A 290 5.78 5.14 -2.43
CA GLU A 290 6.16 3.98 -1.61
C GLU A 290 5.32 2.75 -2.00
N THR A 291 4.02 2.94 -2.21
CA THR A 291 3.10 1.88 -2.65
C THR A 291 3.51 1.33 -4.01
N GLU A 292 3.83 2.18 -4.99
CA GLU A 292 4.30 1.74 -6.31
C GLU A 292 5.64 1.01 -6.24
N ARG A 293 6.57 1.46 -5.38
CA ARG A 293 7.85 0.78 -5.17
C ARG A 293 7.67 -0.60 -4.53
N ILE A 294 6.79 -0.73 -3.54
CA ILE A 294 6.43 -2.02 -2.95
C ILE A 294 5.80 -2.93 -4.01
N ARG A 295 4.85 -2.43 -4.81
CA ARG A 295 4.20 -3.19 -5.89
C ARG A 295 5.20 -3.68 -6.93
N PHE A 296 6.18 -2.86 -7.29
CA PHE A 296 7.25 -3.26 -8.20
C PHE A 296 8.09 -4.43 -7.65
N VAL A 297 8.50 -4.36 -6.38
CA VAL A 297 9.23 -5.45 -5.71
C VAL A 297 8.39 -6.72 -5.65
N LEU A 298 7.12 -6.59 -5.29
CA LEU A 298 6.18 -7.70 -5.18
C LEU A 298 5.97 -8.40 -6.53
N ASP A 299 5.73 -7.64 -7.60
CA ASP A 299 5.56 -8.20 -8.94
C ASP A 299 6.81 -8.93 -9.44
N ARG A 300 8.00 -8.36 -9.20
CA ARG A 300 9.27 -9.01 -9.55
C ARG A 300 9.50 -10.27 -8.72
N GLY A 301 9.23 -10.22 -7.42
CA GLY A 301 9.36 -11.34 -6.49
C GLY A 301 8.43 -12.50 -6.86
N LEU A 302 7.18 -12.21 -7.19
CA LEU A 302 6.21 -13.21 -7.68
C LEU A 302 6.64 -13.84 -8.99
N ARG A 303 7.13 -13.04 -9.95
CA ARG A 303 7.64 -13.56 -11.23
C ARG A 303 8.85 -14.46 -11.00
N GLN A 304 9.78 -14.06 -10.13
CA GLN A 304 10.94 -14.87 -9.76
C GLN A 304 10.54 -16.16 -9.06
N PHE A 305 9.53 -16.15 -8.20
CA PHE A 305 9.04 -17.37 -7.55
C PHE A 305 8.33 -18.31 -8.53
N TYR A 306 7.42 -17.81 -9.37
CA TYR A 306 6.67 -18.63 -10.32
C TYR A 306 7.51 -19.12 -11.50
N TYR A 307 8.56 -18.38 -11.86
CA TYR A 307 9.52 -18.73 -12.90
C TYR A 307 10.95 -18.69 -12.33
N PRO A 308 11.28 -19.66 -11.46
CA PRO A 308 12.53 -19.61 -10.71
C PRO A 308 13.76 -19.77 -11.60
N PRO A 309 14.90 -19.16 -11.19
CA PRO A 309 16.17 -19.42 -11.83
C PRO A 309 16.54 -20.90 -11.71
N ARG A 310 17.38 -21.38 -12.65
CA ARG A 310 17.85 -22.76 -12.63
C ARG A 310 18.73 -22.99 -11.40
N LEU A 311 18.41 -24.01 -10.60
CA LEU A 311 19.31 -24.49 -9.55
C LEU A 311 20.48 -25.25 -10.19
N GLN A 312 21.65 -25.27 -9.52
CA GLN A 312 22.89 -25.85 -10.06
C GLN A 312 22.74 -27.31 -10.53
N ARG A 313 21.83 -28.08 -9.91
CA ARG A 313 21.56 -29.49 -10.24
C ARG A 313 20.54 -29.70 -11.36
N GLN A 314 19.91 -28.64 -11.88
CA GLN A 314 18.78 -28.75 -12.82
C GLN A 314 19.16 -28.35 -14.25
N VAL A 315 18.83 -29.22 -15.21
CA VAL A 315 19.04 -28.98 -16.65
C VAL A 315 17.97 -28.03 -17.23
N VAL A 316 16.76 -28.04 -16.67
CA VAL A 316 15.64 -27.20 -17.09
C VAL A 316 15.12 -26.38 -15.91
N PRO A 317 14.59 -25.16 -16.13
CA PRO A 317 13.90 -24.42 -15.08
C PRO A 317 12.75 -25.23 -14.48
N TRP A 318 12.52 -25.06 -13.18
CA TRP A 318 11.41 -25.72 -12.50
C TRP A 318 10.07 -25.18 -12.99
N SER A 319 9.06 -26.04 -13.04
CA SER A 319 7.69 -25.65 -13.40
C SER A 319 6.73 -26.27 -12.40
N TRP A 320 6.11 -25.41 -11.60
CA TRP A 320 5.26 -25.78 -10.48
C TRP A 320 4.04 -26.61 -10.87
N SER A 321 3.70 -27.63 -10.07
CA SER A 321 2.52 -28.46 -10.32
C SER A 321 1.20 -27.70 -10.14
N PHE A 322 1.13 -26.76 -9.20
CA PHE A 322 -0.07 -25.93 -8.97
C PHE A 322 -0.32 -24.92 -10.10
N LEU A 323 0.68 -24.62 -10.94
CA LEU A 323 0.50 -23.87 -12.20
C LEU A 323 0.00 -24.75 -13.33
N ARG A 324 -0.22 -26.05 -13.07
CA ARG A 324 -0.70 -27.04 -14.04
C ARG A 324 -2.03 -27.70 -13.63
N PRO A 325 -3.05 -26.94 -13.20
CA PRO A 325 -4.33 -27.51 -12.77
C PRO A 325 -5.05 -28.18 -13.94
N ILE A 326 -5.95 -29.09 -13.59
CA ILE A 326 -6.94 -29.64 -14.53
C ILE A 326 -8.13 -28.68 -14.55
N LYS A 327 -8.47 -28.16 -15.73
CA LYS A 327 -9.65 -27.34 -15.98
C LYS A 327 -10.66 -28.10 -16.84
N THR A 328 -11.89 -27.60 -16.85
CA THR A 328 -12.97 -28.13 -17.69
C THR A 328 -13.42 -27.10 -18.71
N LEU A 329 -13.79 -27.58 -19.89
CA LEU A 329 -14.43 -26.82 -20.96
C LEU A 329 -15.76 -27.50 -21.29
N VAL A 330 -16.87 -26.78 -21.24
CA VAL A 330 -18.19 -27.28 -21.62
C VAL A 330 -18.49 -26.81 -23.03
N THR A 331 -18.68 -27.75 -23.96
CA THR A 331 -19.00 -27.42 -25.34
C THR A 331 -20.47 -27.02 -25.50
N VAL A 332 -20.74 -26.11 -26.43
CA VAL A 332 -22.07 -25.73 -26.89
C VAL A 332 -22.33 -26.43 -28.23
N VAL A 333 -23.57 -26.87 -28.46
CA VAL A 333 -23.98 -27.49 -29.72
C VAL A 333 -23.77 -26.49 -30.86
N ASP A 334 -23.22 -26.96 -31.98
CA ASP A 334 -22.95 -26.17 -33.18
C ASP A 334 -21.89 -25.06 -33.03
N GLN A 335 -21.13 -25.05 -31.92
CA GLN A 335 -20.01 -24.14 -31.70
C GLN A 335 -18.68 -24.91 -31.78
N GLY A 336 -17.82 -24.57 -32.74
CA GLY A 336 -16.52 -25.21 -32.93
C GLY A 336 -15.35 -24.49 -32.25
N ASP A 337 -15.51 -23.23 -31.88
CA ASP A 337 -14.42 -22.37 -31.44
C ASP A 337 -14.73 -21.84 -30.03
N TYR A 338 -13.79 -21.99 -29.11
CA TYR A 338 -13.97 -21.69 -27.68
C TYR A 338 -12.83 -20.85 -27.14
N ASP A 339 -13.17 -19.74 -26.51
CA ASP A 339 -12.20 -18.95 -25.76
C ASP A 339 -11.79 -19.69 -24.50
N LEU A 340 -10.49 -19.80 -24.26
CA LEU A 340 -9.95 -20.25 -22.99
C LEU A 340 -10.02 -19.12 -21.96
N PRO A 341 -10.11 -19.44 -20.67
CA PRO A 341 -10.02 -18.45 -19.60
C PRO A 341 -8.74 -17.61 -19.72
N ALA A 342 -8.81 -16.32 -19.36
CA ALA A 342 -7.70 -15.38 -19.49
C ALA A 342 -6.44 -15.79 -18.69
N ASP A 343 -6.58 -16.62 -17.66
CA ASP A 343 -5.44 -17.14 -16.89
C ASP A 343 -4.76 -18.36 -17.56
N VAL A 344 -5.31 -18.91 -18.64
CA VAL A 344 -4.70 -20.06 -19.34
C VAL A 344 -3.69 -19.59 -20.38
N GLY A 345 -2.41 -19.91 -20.17
CA GLY A 345 -1.33 -19.60 -21.10
C GLY A 345 -1.07 -20.69 -22.15
N ALA A 346 -1.33 -21.95 -21.82
CA ALA A 346 -1.23 -23.08 -22.75
C ALA A 346 -2.03 -24.28 -22.24
N ILE A 347 -2.32 -25.25 -23.12
CA ILE A 347 -2.83 -26.57 -22.72
C ILE A 347 -1.67 -27.56 -22.80
N ILE A 348 -1.50 -28.35 -21.74
CA ILE A 348 -0.47 -29.37 -21.63
C ILE A 348 -1.12 -30.73 -21.94
N GLY A 349 -0.67 -31.38 -23.01
CA GLY A 349 -1.16 -32.70 -23.41
C GLY A 349 -2.48 -32.67 -24.17
N THR A 350 -3.24 -33.76 -24.07
CA THR A 350 -4.51 -33.96 -24.78
C THR A 350 -5.70 -33.63 -23.89
N MET A 351 -6.82 -33.22 -24.50
CA MET A 351 -8.09 -33.10 -23.79
C MET A 351 -8.77 -34.46 -23.71
N THR A 352 -9.34 -34.77 -22.55
CA THR A 352 -10.13 -35.99 -22.33
C THR A 352 -11.59 -35.64 -22.11
N TYR A 353 -12.49 -36.56 -22.45
CA TYR A 353 -13.90 -36.40 -22.11
C TYR A 353 -14.12 -36.65 -20.61
N GLY A 354 -15.14 -36.00 -20.04
CA GLY A 354 -15.54 -36.18 -18.65
C GLY A 354 -15.82 -37.65 -18.30
N ALA A 355 -15.78 -37.92 -16.99
CA ALA A 355 -15.97 -39.27 -16.45
C ALA A 355 -17.25 -39.94 -17.00
N ARG A 356 -17.20 -41.26 -17.20
CA ARG A 356 -18.27 -42.12 -17.75
C ARG A 356 -18.44 -42.13 -19.26
N THR A 357 -17.50 -41.57 -20.01
CA THR A 357 -17.46 -41.71 -21.47
C THR A 357 -16.27 -42.56 -21.89
N SER A 358 -16.50 -43.64 -22.64
CA SER A 358 -15.44 -44.49 -23.21
C SER A 358 -14.84 -43.88 -24.48
N PHE A 359 -14.70 -42.55 -24.51
CA PHE A 359 -14.28 -41.83 -25.70
C PHE A 359 -12.75 -41.64 -25.70
N PRO A 360 -12.08 -41.82 -26.85
CA PRO A 360 -10.64 -41.59 -26.94
C PRO A 360 -10.35 -40.09 -26.70
N PRO A 361 -9.17 -39.75 -26.13
CA PRO A 361 -8.71 -38.37 -26.00
C PRO A 361 -8.67 -37.65 -27.35
N LEU A 362 -8.84 -36.33 -27.34
CA LEU A 362 -8.75 -35.51 -28.54
C LEU A 362 -7.29 -35.45 -29.01
N LYS A 363 -7.07 -35.67 -30.29
CA LYS A 363 -5.74 -35.53 -30.90
C LYS A 363 -5.43 -34.05 -31.10
N LEU A 364 -4.34 -33.56 -30.50
CA LEU A 364 -3.82 -32.22 -30.77
C LEU A 364 -3.21 -32.18 -32.18
N VAL A 365 -3.63 -31.21 -32.97
CA VAL A 365 -3.24 -31.01 -34.36
C VAL A 365 -2.93 -29.53 -34.62
N GLY A 366 -2.19 -29.23 -35.68
CA GLY A 366 -1.96 -27.85 -36.09
C GLY A 366 -3.25 -27.17 -36.57
N GLU A 367 -3.39 -25.88 -36.28
CA GLU A 367 -4.55 -25.04 -36.66
C GLU A 367 -4.83 -25.10 -38.18
N GLY A 368 -3.78 -25.09 -39.01
CA GLY A 368 -3.90 -25.19 -40.46
C GLY A 368 -4.64 -26.45 -40.92
N MET A 369 -4.50 -27.58 -40.21
CA MET A 369 -5.19 -28.82 -40.57
C MET A 369 -6.70 -28.73 -40.32
N ILE A 370 -7.13 -28.09 -39.23
CA ILE A 370 -8.56 -27.86 -38.97
C ILE A 370 -9.13 -26.89 -40.01
N ARG A 371 -8.39 -25.82 -40.33
CA ARG A 371 -8.76 -24.87 -41.38
C ARG A 371 -8.92 -25.54 -42.75
N THR A 372 -7.99 -26.40 -43.16
CA THR A 372 -8.11 -27.17 -44.42
C THR A 372 -9.34 -28.08 -44.41
N ARG A 373 -9.64 -28.77 -43.31
CA ARG A 373 -10.83 -29.66 -43.20
C ARG A 373 -12.16 -28.90 -43.26
N ARG A 374 -12.21 -27.74 -42.61
CA ARG A 374 -13.38 -26.85 -42.64
C ARG A 374 -13.59 -26.23 -44.02
N GLN A 375 -12.52 -26.00 -44.79
CA GLN A 375 -12.62 -25.53 -46.18
C GLN A 375 -13.03 -26.63 -47.17
N SER A 376 -12.54 -27.87 -46.99
CA SER A 376 -12.80 -28.96 -47.93
C SER A 376 -14.20 -29.57 -47.78
N SER A 377 -14.88 -29.33 -46.66
CA SER A 377 -16.22 -29.84 -46.40
C SER A 377 -17.26 -28.77 -46.73
N SER A 378 -18.13 -29.00 -47.72
CA SER A 378 -19.23 -28.08 -48.06
C SER A 378 -20.29 -27.94 -46.96
N VAL A 379 -20.29 -28.86 -46.00
CA VAL A 379 -21.11 -28.83 -44.78
C VAL A 379 -20.18 -29.01 -43.59
N GLN A 380 -20.26 -28.14 -42.58
CA GLN A 380 -19.55 -28.32 -41.32
C GLN A 380 -19.93 -29.70 -40.74
N GLN A 381 -18.93 -30.58 -40.61
CA GLN A 381 -19.18 -31.90 -40.04
C GLN A 381 -19.58 -31.70 -38.58
N LYS A 382 -20.80 -32.11 -38.25
CA LYS A 382 -21.30 -32.16 -36.87
C LYS A 382 -21.01 -33.53 -36.29
N GLY A 383 -20.53 -33.59 -35.07
CA GLY A 383 -20.27 -34.83 -34.38
C GLY A 383 -19.53 -34.64 -33.06
N ARG A 384 -19.10 -35.75 -32.48
CA ARG A 384 -18.19 -35.73 -31.35
C ARG A 384 -16.81 -35.22 -31.80
N PRO A 385 -16.23 -34.19 -31.17
CA PRO A 385 -14.88 -33.72 -31.47
C PRO A 385 -13.84 -34.86 -31.41
N ARG A 386 -12.94 -34.93 -32.39
CA ARG A 386 -11.89 -35.96 -32.45
C ARG A 386 -10.50 -35.35 -32.47
N VAL A 387 -10.39 -34.15 -33.01
CA VAL A 387 -9.15 -33.38 -33.06
C VAL A 387 -9.39 -31.99 -32.49
N MET A 388 -8.32 -31.40 -31.97
CA MET A 388 -8.34 -30.03 -31.48
C MET A 388 -7.09 -29.29 -31.94
N ALA A 389 -7.20 -27.98 -32.15
CA ALA A 389 -6.07 -27.09 -32.30
C ALA A 389 -6.19 -25.92 -31.33
N ILE A 390 -5.05 -25.31 -31.00
CA ILE A 390 -4.98 -24.16 -30.10
C ILE A 390 -4.30 -23.05 -30.86
N ARG A 391 -4.83 -21.83 -30.77
CA ARG A 391 -4.22 -20.65 -31.39
C ARG A 391 -4.43 -19.41 -30.53
N PRO A 392 -3.55 -18.40 -30.65
CA PRO A 392 -3.80 -17.11 -30.05
C PRO A 392 -5.00 -16.45 -30.76
N LYS A 393 -5.94 -15.91 -29.99
CA LYS A 393 -7.02 -15.09 -30.53
C LYS A 393 -6.45 -13.73 -30.94
N GLY A 394 -6.92 -13.16 -32.04
CA GLY A 394 -6.48 -11.82 -32.45
C GLY A 394 -6.70 -10.82 -31.31
N GLY A 395 -5.65 -10.06 -30.98
CA GLY A 395 -5.68 -9.01 -29.97
C GLY A 395 -5.27 -7.67 -30.56
N ASP A 396 -5.79 -6.59 -30.01
CA ASP A 396 -5.47 -5.20 -30.38
C ASP A 396 -4.44 -4.56 -29.43
N GLY A 397 -3.96 -5.32 -28.43
CA GLY A 397 -3.06 -4.85 -27.38
C GLY A 397 -3.73 -4.13 -26.22
N SER A 398 -5.05 -3.94 -26.25
CA SER A 398 -5.82 -3.33 -25.15
C SER A 398 -6.13 -4.32 -24.01
N ALA A 399 -6.15 -5.61 -24.34
CA ALA A 399 -6.41 -6.70 -23.41
C ALA A 399 -5.28 -7.73 -23.43
N GLU A 400 -5.22 -8.55 -22.39
CA GLU A 400 -4.31 -9.69 -22.34
C GLU A 400 -4.56 -10.65 -23.50
N GLN A 401 -3.50 -11.23 -24.04
CA GLN A 401 -3.59 -12.25 -25.10
C GLN A 401 -4.43 -13.44 -24.62
N ILE A 402 -5.59 -13.68 -25.25
CA ILE A 402 -6.44 -14.85 -25.00
C ILE A 402 -6.10 -15.97 -26.00
N TRP A 403 -6.26 -17.22 -25.59
CA TRP A 403 -6.11 -18.39 -26.44
C TRP A 403 -7.47 -18.99 -26.75
N GLU A 404 -7.66 -19.52 -27.96
CA GLU A 404 -8.88 -20.23 -28.32
C GLU A 404 -8.58 -21.66 -28.76
N VAL A 405 -9.53 -22.56 -28.48
CA VAL A 405 -9.52 -23.97 -28.88
C VAL A 405 -10.49 -24.15 -30.04
N LEU A 406 -9.97 -24.72 -31.12
CA LEU A 406 -10.75 -25.13 -32.28
C LEU A 406 -11.02 -26.63 -32.19
N LEU A 407 -12.28 -27.01 -32.16
CA LEU A 407 -12.74 -28.40 -32.14
C LEU A 407 -13.22 -28.83 -33.52
N GLU A 408 -12.88 -30.06 -33.90
CA GLU A 408 -13.33 -30.68 -35.15
C GLU A 408 -13.56 -32.20 -34.97
N PRO A 409 -14.70 -32.76 -35.40
CA PRO A 409 -15.91 -32.11 -35.92
C PRO A 409 -16.55 -31.12 -34.93
N VAL A 410 -17.45 -30.25 -35.41
CA VAL A 410 -18.22 -29.32 -34.57
C VAL A 410 -19.11 -30.12 -33.61
N PRO A 411 -19.11 -29.85 -32.29
CA PRO A 411 -19.93 -30.53 -31.30
C PRO A 411 -21.41 -30.65 -31.70
N ASN A 412 -21.92 -31.88 -31.78
CA ASN A 412 -23.35 -32.15 -32.00
C ASN A 412 -24.16 -32.33 -30.70
N ALA A 413 -23.48 -32.26 -29.55
CA ALA A 413 -24.05 -32.37 -28.22
C ALA A 413 -23.18 -31.57 -27.23
N ILE A 414 -23.66 -31.39 -26.01
CA ILE A 414 -22.87 -30.82 -24.93
C ILE A 414 -21.90 -31.89 -24.41
N PHE A 415 -20.61 -31.58 -24.46
CA PHE A 415 -19.53 -32.41 -23.92
C PHE A 415 -18.79 -31.63 -22.85
N THR A 416 -18.42 -32.29 -21.76
CA THR A 416 -17.45 -31.75 -20.80
C THR A 416 -16.08 -32.31 -21.13
N LEU A 417 -15.15 -31.44 -21.48
CA LEU A 417 -13.75 -31.78 -21.77
C LEU A 417 -12.89 -31.38 -20.58
N SER A 418 -12.05 -32.28 -20.09
CA SER A 418 -11.05 -32.03 -19.06
C SER A 418 -9.67 -31.88 -19.69
N TYR A 419 -8.90 -30.90 -19.24
CA TYR A 419 -7.59 -30.59 -19.80
C TYR A 419 -6.64 -30.04 -18.75
N ARG A 420 -5.34 -30.35 -18.88
CA ARG A 420 -4.32 -29.76 -18.03
C ARG A 420 -3.91 -28.42 -18.62
N ALA A 421 -4.05 -27.34 -17.86
CA ALA A 421 -3.74 -25.98 -18.30
C ALA A 421 -2.44 -25.51 -17.68
N HIS A 422 -1.58 -24.81 -18.41
CA HIS A 422 -0.51 -24.01 -17.83
C HIS A 422 -1.05 -22.62 -17.50
N ILE A 423 -1.14 -22.28 -16.22
CA ILE A 423 -1.70 -21.01 -15.75
C ILE A 423 -0.67 -19.89 -15.81
N ARG A 424 -1.12 -18.71 -16.24
CA ARG A 424 -0.43 -17.44 -16.08
C ARG A 424 -0.84 -16.84 -14.75
N PRO A 425 0.08 -16.71 -13.78
CA PRO A 425 -0.25 -16.07 -12.51
C PRO A 425 -0.71 -14.62 -12.76
N SER A 426 -1.87 -14.27 -12.20
CA SER A 426 -2.33 -12.88 -12.18
C SER A 426 -1.61 -12.09 -11.08
N ARG A 427 -1.55 -10.77 -11.23
CA ARG A 427 -1.11 -9.86 -10.16
C ARG A 427 -1.97 -10.10 -8.91
N ILE A 428 -1.34 -10.19 -7.74
CA ILE A 428 -2.06 -10.18 -6.47
C ILE A 428 -2.50 -8.76 -6.15
N THR A 429 -3.71 -8.61 -5.63
CA THR A 429 -4.34 -7.33 -5.31
C THR A 429 -5.18 -7.51 -4.05
N SER A 430 -5.66 -6.43 -3.44
CA SER A 430 -6.60 -6.53 -2.32
C SER A 430 -7.87 -7.33 -2.68
N ALA A 431 -8.31 -7.32 -3.95
CA ALA A 431 -9.45 -8.10 -4.44
C ALA A 431 -9.12 -9.59 -4.72
N LYS A 432 -7.83 -9.92 -4.90
CA LYS A 432 -7.32 -11.29 -5.08
C LYS A 432 -6.08 -11.47 -4.19
N PRO A 433 -6.27 -11.54 -2.86
CA PRO A 433 -5.17 -11.34 -1.93
C PRO A 433 -4.25 -12.55 -1.80
N PHE A 434 -4.67 -13.73 -2.24
CA PHE A 434 -3.92 -14.97 -2.02
C PHE A 434 -3.08 -15.37 -3.24
N PRO A 435 -1.80 -15.74 -3.05
CA PRO A 435 -0.97 -16.31 -4.11
C PRO A 435 -1.40 -17.74 -4.46
N LEU A 436 -1.10 -18.18 -5.69
CA LEU A 436 -1.48 -19.52 -6.18
C LEU A 436 -0.75 -20.69 -5.50
N SER A 437 0.33 -20.43 -4.75
CA SER A 437 1.17 -21.45 -4.12
C SER A 437 0.59 -22.02 -2.83
N GLY A 438 -0.45 -21.40 -2.28
CA GLY A 438 -0.96 -21.74 -0.96
C GLY A 438 0.04 -21.41 0.16
N ILE A 439 -0.23 -21.94 1.34
CA ILE A 439 0.48 -21.62 2.58
C ILE A 439 1.89 -22.23 2.68
N GLU A 440 2.12 -23.38 2.07
CA GLU A 440 3.34 -24.18 2.32
C GLU A 440 4.59 -23.61 1.65
N ASP A 441 4.41 -22.79 0.62
CA ASP A 441 5.50 -22.09 -0.07
C ASP A 441 5.48 -20.58 0.19
N ALA A 442 4.70 -20.14 1.18
CA ALA A 442 4.52 -18.74 1.52
C ALA A 442 5.83 -18.06 1.97
N GLU A 443 6.65 -18.75 2.76
CA GLU A 443 7.96 -18.23 3.19
C GLU A 443 8.95 -18.10 2.02
N THR A 444 8.89 -19.02 1.07
CA THR A 444 9.71 -19.00 -0.14
C THR A 444 9.31 -17.84 -1.04
N LEU A 445 8.01 -17.58 -1.16
CA LEU A 445 7.46 -16.46 -1.90
C LEU A 445 7.85 -15.11 -1.27
N LEU A 446 7.74 -14.97 0.05
CA LEU A 446 8.22 -13.77 0.76
C LEU A 446 9.74 -13.59 0.57
N SER A 447 10.53 -14.66 0.76
CA SER A 447 11.98 -14.61 0.56
C SER A 447 12.35 -14.24 -0.87
N SER A 448 11.56 -14.63 -1.88
CA SER A 448 11.75 -14.18 -3.26
C SER A 448 11.55 -12.68 -3.40
N CYS A 449 10.55 -12.11 -2.74
CA CYS A 449 10.31 -10.66 -2.76
C CYS A 449 11.45 -9.91 -2.06
N LEU A 450 11.88 -10.41 -0.90
CA LEU A 450 13.01 -9.84 -0.14
C LEU A 450 14.34 -9.93 -0.91
N ALA A 451 14.54 -10.98 -1.70
CA ALA A 451 15.71 -11.13 -2.55
C ALA A 451 15.77 -10.08 -3.69
N VAL A 452 14.62 -9.64 -4.21
CA VAL A 452 14.55 -8.57 -5.23
C VAL A 452 15.03 -7.24 -4.67
N ILE A 453 14.81 -6.96 -3.39
CA ILE A 453 15.24 -5.71 -2.74
C ILE A 453 16.78 -5.56 -2.77
N GLU A 454 17.53 -6.67 -2.73
CA GLU A 454 19.00 -6.63 -2.76
C GLU A 454 19.60 -6.37 -4.16
N ASP A 455 18.79 -6.45 -5.22
CA ASP A 455 19.08 -6.23 -6.66
C ASP A 455 20.31 -6.96 -7.27
N ASN A 456 21.07 -7.74 -6.49
CA ASN A 456 22.38 -8.27 -6.89
C ASN A 456 22.41 -9.77 -7.26
N ASN A 457 21.31 -10.51 -7.17
CA ASN A 457 21.25 -11.99 -7.38
C ASN A 457 22.36 -12.79 -6.67
N THR A 458 23.01 -12.22 -5.65
CA THR A 458 24.20 -12.76 -4.96
C THR A 458 24.22 -12.41 -3.48
N GLY A 459 23.27 -11.58 -3.01
CA GLY A 459 23.17 -11.16 -1.62
C GLY A 459 22.61 -12.25 -0.70
N PRO A 460 22.68 -12.03 0.64
CA PRO A 460 22.24 -13.01 1.63
C PRO A 460 20.74 -13.33 1.56
N LYS A 461 19.85 -12.39 1.23
CA LYS A 461 18.42 -12.69 1.03
C LYS A 461 18.21 -13.54 -0.21
N TYR A 462 18.98 -13.31 -1.29
CA TYR A 462 18.93 -14.18 -2.48
C TYR A 462 19.43 -15.61 -2.18
N ALA A 463 20.51 -15.76 -1.42
CA ALA A 463 20.98 -17.08 -0.98
C ALA A 463 19.92 -17.82 -0.13
N ARG A 464 19.25 -17.10 0.79
CA ARG A 464 18.13 -17.64 1.57
C ARG A 464 16.97 -18.07 0.68
N PHE A 465 16.60 -17.25 -0.31
CA PHE A 465 15.57 -17.60 -1.28
C PHE A 465 15.90 -18.90 -2.02
N LEU A 466 17.13 -19.07 -2.52
CA LEU A 466 17.54 -20.28 -3.24
C LEU A 466 17.45 -21.53 -2.34
N SER A 467 17.82 -21.41 -1.06
CA SER A 467 17.72 -22.51 -0.10
C SER A 467 16.26 -22.93 0.14
N LEU A 468 15.35 -21.96 0.36
CA LEU A 468 13.92 -22.24 0.54
C LEU A 468 13.26 -22.76 -0.75
N LEU A 469 13.72 -22.27 -1.90
CA LEU A 469 13.26 -22.72 -3.21
C LEU A 469 13.57 -24.20 -3.45
N GLU A 470 14.77 -24.68 -3.08
CA GLU A 470 15.12 -26.10 -3.18
C GLU A 470 14.14 -26.98 -2.40
N GLY A 471 13.86 -26.64 -1.13
CA GLY A 471 12.90 -27.38 -0.32
C GLY A 471 11.45 -27.32 -0.86
N SER A 472 11.05 -26.18 -1.43
CA SER A 472 9.73 -26.02 -2.05
C SER A 472 9.58 -26.89 -3.30
N ILE A 473 10.64 -26.96 -4.12
CA ILE A 473 10.69 -27.82 -5.30
C ILE A 473 10.62 -29.30 -4.91
N GLU A 474 11.30 -29.71 -3.85
CA GLU A 474 11.22 -31.09 -3.35
C GLU A 474 9.81 -31.46 -2.86
N ARG A 475 9.13 -30.55 -2.15
CA ARG A 475 7.72 -30.74 -1.78
C ARG A 475 6.83 -30.86 -3.01
N ASP A 476 6.97 -29.97 -3.99
CA ASP A 476 6.19 -30.02 -5.24
C ASP A 476 6.46 -31.30 -6.05
N LYS A 477 7.72 -31.78 -6.08
CA LYS A 477 8.08 -33.09 -6.65
C LYS A 477 7.33 -34.21 -5.95
N SER A 478 7.41 -34.28 -4.62
CA SER A 478 6.78 -35.37 -3.85
C SER A 478 5.27 -35.49 -4.10
N ARG A 479 4.59 -34.36 -4.38
CA ARG A 479 3.15 -34.31 -4.69
C ARG A 479 2.80 -34.70 -6.11
N SER A 480 3.69 -34.40 -7.05
CA SER A 480 3.45 -34.62 -8.48
C SER A 480 3.96 -35.97 -8.97
N THR A 481 4.88 -36.60 -8.24
CA THR A 481 5.31 -37.98 -8.48
C THR A 481 4.24 -38.95 -7.99
N PRO A 482 3.75 -39.87 -8.84
CA PRO A 482 2.93 -40.98 -8.38
C PRO A 482 3.63 -41.75 -7.25
N GLU A 483 2.93 -42.02 -6.15
CA GLU A 483 3.47 -42.81 -5.03
C GLU A 483 3.85 -44.24 -5.43
N TYR A 484 3.18 -44.78 -6.46
CA TYR A 484 3.38 -46.13 -6.95
C TYR A 484 3.28 -46.15 -8.48
N PHE A 485 4.37 -46.50 -9.15
CA PHE A 485 4.41 -46.65 -10.61
C PHE A 485 3.85 -48.00 -11.11
N GLY A 486 3.27 -48.81 -10.21
CA GLY A 486 3.02 -50.21 -10.50
C GLY A 486 4.28 -51.04 -10.27
N LYS A 487 4.11 -52.29 -9.82
CA LYS A 487 5.15 -53.30 -10.01
C LYS A 487 5.14 -53.62 -11.50
N LEU A 488 6.26 -53.38 -12.19
CA LEU A 488 6.53 -53.97 -13.49
C LEU A 488 6.74 -55.49 -13.28
N SER A 489 5.66 -56.20 -12.96
CA SER A 489 5.61 -57.64 -13.16
C SER A 489 4.99 -57.85 -14.53
N ASP A 490 5.74 -57.56 -15.57
CA ASP A 490 5.58 -58.45 -16.70
C ASP A 490 6.22 -59.77 -16.25
N ASP A 491 5.49 -60.88 -16.35
CA ASP A 491 6.01 -62.21 -16.08
C ASP A 491 6.86 -62.71 -17.26
N SER A 492 7.32 -61.82 -18.16
CA SER A 492 8.04 -62.24 -19.37
C SER A 492 9.49 -62.64 -19.09
N ASP A 493 10.04 -62.23 -17.94
CA ASP A 493 11.36 -62.66 -17.48
C ASP A 493 11.37 -64.05 -16.82
N ASN A 494 10.21 -64.66 -16.56
CA ASN A 494 10.11 -65.94 -15.84
C ASN A 494 10.05 -67.19 -16.76
N ASP A 495 10.20 -67.03 -18.08
CA ASP A 495 10.20 -68.15 -19.04
C ASP A 495 11.56 -68.33 -19.77
N SER A 496 12.64 -67.72 -19.28
CA SER A 496 13.99 -68.02 -19.75
C SER A 496 14.63 -69.11 -18.88
N LEU A 497 14.51 -70.37 -19.33
CA LEU A 497 15.18 -71.57 -18.80
C LEU A 497 16.72 -71.54 -18.87
N PHE A 498 17.35 -70.38 -19.07
CA PHE A 498 18.79 -70.21 -19.09
C PHE A 498 19.20 -69.05 -18.18
N SER A 499 19.31 -69.38 -16.89
CA SER A 499 19.99 -68.60 -15.87
C SER A 499 21.43 -68.28 -16.29
N ASP A 500 21.69 -67.05 -16.73
CA ASP A 500 23.03 -66.46 -16.68
C ASP A 500 23.12 -65.54 -15.44
N PRO A 501 23.78 -65.97 -14.34
CA PRO A 501 23.85 -65.23 -13.09
C PRO A 501 24.76 -63.99 -13.12
N ARG A 502 25.09 -63.45 -14.30
CA ARG A 502 26.07 -62.34 -14.45
C ARG A 502 25.52 -61.02 -14.96
N LEU A 503 24.23 -60.92 -15.26
CA LEU A 503 23.62 -59.68 -15.73
C LEU A 503 22.47 -59.22 -14.82
N ASN A 504 22.82 -58.84 -13.59
CA ASN A 504 21.94 -57.97 -12.80
C ASN A 504 21.95 -56.58 -13.44
N SER A 505 21.02 -56.33 -14.37
CA SER A 505 20.76 -54.98 -14.87
C SER A 505 20.08 -54.18 -13.75
N ILE A 506 20.88 -53.38 -13.06
CA ILE A 506 20.40 -52.36 -12.15
C ILE A 506 19.80 -51.26 -13.03
N VAL A 507 18.48 -51.17 -13.09
CA VAL A 507 17.80 -50.01 -13.69
C VAL A 507 18.03 -48.82 -12.75
N SER A 508 19.08 -48.04 -13.02
CA SER A 508 19.36 -46.81 -12.31
C SER A 508 18.38 -45.72 -12.73
N LEU A 509 17.62 -45.15 -11.79
CA LEU A 509 16.89 -43.91 -12.01
C LEU A 509 17.86 -42.73 -11.79
N ASN A 510 18.12 -41.93 -12.82
CA ASN A 510 18.91 -40.69 -12.74
C ASN A 510 20.40 -40.80 -12.37
N GLY A 511 21.07 -41.93 -12.68
CA GLY A 511 22.54 -42.01 -12.66
C GLY A 511 23.21 -42.00 -11.28
N VAL A 512 22.48 -42.23 -10.19
CA VAL A 512 23.06 -42.44 -8.86
C VAL A 512 22.75 -43.87 -8.39
N PRO A 513 23.76 -44.73 -8.16
CA PRO A 513 23.53 -46.04 -7.57
C PRO A 513 23.10 -45.89 -6.11
N ILE A 514 21.96 -46.49 -5.75
CA ILE A 514 21.53 -46.65 -4.36
C ILE A 514 22.26 -47.88 -3.82
N ILE A 515 23.05 -47.70 -2.76
CA ILE A 515 23.74 -48.78 -2.02
C ILE A 515 22.80 -49.36 -0.97
#